data_AF-A0A1F3LEF3-F1
#
_entry.id   AF-A0A1F3LEF3-F1
#
_cell.length_a   1.000
_cell.length_b   1.000
_cell.length_c   1.000
_cell.angle_alpha   90.00
_cell.angle_beta   90.00
_cell.angle_gamma   90.00
#
_symmetry.space_group_name_H-M   'P 1'
#
loop_
_entity.id
_entity.type
_entity.pdbx_description
1 polymer ?
#
loop_
_entity_poly.entity_id
_entity_poly.type
_entity_poly.pdbx_seq_one_letter_code
_entity_poly.pdbx_strand_id
1 'polypeptide(L)'
;MIKDICRNNLTKFLIRAISKMPEAEKLLILDIGCGTGVPTIELSKHLNGTIHAVDSDETLLRQLDEKIIKSRLSKRIFTFHQSIFEIDLSSQLYDIVLAEGLLNIIGFQKGLQIVRKIIKDNGYFIIHDEFAKHEEKLILIDSYKYKIIDSFIIDEKTWWKDYYKCLEEKISLVDDINKSDTYENELKEIESYKKQPHLFCSIYYVLQKQAI
;
A
#
# COMPACT_ATOMS: atom_id res chain seq x y z
N MET A 1 -7.12 14.39 -2.52
CA MET A 1 -8.28 14.00 -3.37
C MET A 1 -9.36 13.33 -2.52
N ILE A 2 -10.60 13.17 -3.03
CA ILE A 2 -11.67 12.45 -2.29
C ILE A 2 -11.23 11.03 -1.92
N LYS A 3 -10.64 10.27 -2.86
CA LYS A 3 -10.10 8.93 -2.57
C LYS A 3 -9.12 8.93 -1.42
N ASP A 4 -8.19 9.88 -1.37
CA ASP A 4 -7.22 9.96 -0.27
C ASP A 4 -7.91 10.18 1.07
N ILE A 5 -8.91 11.06 1.13
CA ILE A 5 -9.67 11.34 2.36
C ILE A 5 -10.28 10.04 2.88
N CYS A 6 -10.91 9.26 2.01
CA CYS A 6 -11.54 8.01 2.41
C CYS A 6 -10.53 6.88 2.68
N ARG A 7 -9.42 6.81 1.92
CA ARG A 7 -8.31 5.87 2.18
C ARG A 7 -7.66 6.09 3.54
N ASN A 8 -7.60 7.33 4.03
CA ASN A 8 -7.06 7.61 5.37
C ASN A 8 -7.80 6.84 6.49
N ASN A 9 -9.07 6.48 6.31
CA ASN A 9 -9.81 5.69 7.31
C ASN A 9 -9.29 4.24 7.44
N LEU A 10 -8.55 3.75 6.43
CA LEU A 10 -7.96 2.42 6.41
C LEU A 10 -6.55 2.39 7.02
N THR A 11 -5.90 3.53 7.26
CA THR A 11 -4.49 3.57 7.72
C THR A 11 -4.29 2.91 9.09
N LYS A 12 -5.35 2.82 9.91
CA LYS A 12 -5.37 2.04 11.16
C LYS A 12 -4.95 0.57 10.96
N PHE A 13 -5.20 -0.02 9.79
CA PHE A 13 -4.80 -1.38 9.47
C PHE A 13 -3.30 -1.46 9.15
N LEU A 14 -2.76 -0.46 8.44
CA LEU A 14 -1.33 -0.32 8.28
C LEU A 14 -0.62 -0.11 9.63
N ILE A 15 -1.17 0.70 10.52
CA ILE A 15 -0.63 0.88 11.89
C ILE A 15 -0.62 -0.45 12.65
N ARG A 16 -1.70 -1.25 12.54
CA ARG A 16 -1.74 -2.60 13.11
C ARG A 16 -0.63 -3.49 12.53
N ALA A 17 -0.42 -3.48 11.21
CA ALA A 17 0.64 -4.25 10.58
C ALA A 17 2.03 -3.81 11.07
N ILE A 18 2.27 -2.49 11.16
CA ILE A 18 3.52 -1.92 11.66
C ILE A 18 3.82 -2.37 13.10
N SER A 19 2.79 -2.43 13.96
CA SER A 19 2.93 -2.83 15.37
C SER A 19 3.42 -4.27 15.60
N LYS A 20 3.51 -5.08 14.54
CA LYS A 20 4.00 -6.47 14.60
C LYS A 20 5.50 -6.58 14.39
N MET A 21 6.15 -5.48 14.02
CA MET A 21 7.60 -5.42 13.82
C MET A 21 8.26 -4.82 15.06
N PRO A 22 9.51 -5.21 15.39
CA PRO A 22 10.25 -4.59 16.48
C PRO A 22 10.50 -3.11 16.19
N GLU A 23 10.54 -2.30 17.25
CA GLU A 23 10.97 -0.92 17.13
C GLU A 23 12.44 -0.85 16.68
N ALA A 24 12.72 0.10 15.79
CA ALA A 24 14.06 0.34 15.29
C ALA A 24 14.21 1.82 14.91
N GLU A 25 15.44 2.31 15.03
CA GLU A 25 15.81 3.65 14.59
C GLU A 25 16.54 3.60 13.25
N LYS A 26 16.38 4.66 12.45
CA LYS A 26 17.08 4.86 11.17
C LYS A 26 16.78 3.77 10.13
N LEU A 27 15.53 3.32 10.08
CA LEU A 27 15.03 2.39 9.07
C LEU A 27 15.18 2.99 7.66
N LEU A 28 15.57 2.18 6.69
CA LEU A 28 15.40 2.48 5.28
C LEU A 28 14.16 1.73 4.78
N ILE A 29 13.13 2.50 4.42
CA ILE A 29 11.79 2.00 4.11
C ILE A 29 11.51 2.27 2.62
N LEU A 30 10.95 1.30 1.93
CA LEU A 30 10.47 1.44 0.56
C LEU A 30 8.95 1.29 0.51
N ASP A 31 8.26 2.26 -0.07
CA ASP A 31 6.86 2.15 -0.45
C ASP A 31 6.81 1.99 -1.98
N ILE A 32 6.57 0.76 -2.45
CA ILE A 32 6.51 0.44 -3.88
C ILE A 32 5.08 0.57 -4.41
N GLY A 33 4.92 1.30 -5.51
CA GLY A 33 3.60 1.65 -6.03
C GLY A 33 2.86 2.60 -5.08
N CYS A 34 3.57 3.60 -4.57
CA CYS A 34 3.08 4.46 -3.49
C CYS A 34 1.87 5.33 -3.89
N GLY A 35 1.61 5.49 -5.19
CA GLY A 35 0.55 6.33 -5.73
C GLY A 35 0.61 7.74 -5.18
N THR A 36 -0.52 8.22 -4.66
CA THR A 36 -0.61 9.56 -4.04
C THR A 36 -0.02 9.60 -2.61
N GLY A 37 0.46 8.47 -2.10
CA GLY A 37 1.21 8.30 -0.85
C GLY A 37 0.45 8.47 0.46
N VAL A 38 -0.83 8.05 0.50
CA VAL A 38 -1.55 7.94 1.79
C VAL A 38 -0.80 7.01 2.77
N PRO A 39 -0.41 5.77 2.36
CA PRO A 39 0.39 4.90 3.22
C PRO A 39 1.78 5.48 3.52
N THR A 40 2.43 6.09 2.53
CA THR A 40 3.76 6.73 2.68
C THR A 40 3.79 7.77 3.80
N ILE A 41 2.80 8.66 3.82
CA ILE A 41 2.69 9.71 4.85
C ILE A 41 2.41 9.06 6.21
N GLU A 42 1.61 8.01 6.27
CA GLU A 42 1.34 7.30 7.51
C GLU A 42 2.58 6.59 8.07
N LEU A 43 3.35 5.90 7.23
CA LEU A 43 4.63 5.28 7.61
C LEU A 43 5.55 6.30 8.30
N SER A 44 5.61 7.53 7.78
CA SER A 44 6.48 8.57 8.34
C SER A 44 6.13 9.00 9.77
N LYS A 45 4.86 8.83 10.18
CA LYS A 45 4.38 9.18 11.52
C LYS A 45 4.67 8.10 12.55
N HIS A 46 4.78 6.84 12.11
CA HIS A 46 4.86 5.68 13.00
C HIS A 46 6.21 4.97 12.99
N LEU A 47 7.04 5.21 11.97
CA LEU A 47 8.37 4.62 11.86
C LEU A 47 9.44 5.70 11.84
N ASN A 48 10.59 5.42 12.44
CA ASN A 48 11.75 6.30 12.46
C ASN A 48 12.75 5.90 11.38
N GLY A 49 13.04 6.82 10.45
CA GLY A 49 13.91 6.53 9.32
C GLY A 49 13.59 7.34 8.07
N THR A 50 14.20 6.89 6.97
CA THR A 50 14.05 7.43 5.60
C THR A 50 13.09 6.57 4.81
N ILE A 51 12.18 7.20 4.08
CA ILE A 51 11.22 6.53 3.20
C ILE A 51 11.54 6.91 1.75
N HIS A 52 11.74 5.89 0.93
CA HIS A 52 11.73 6.01 -0.52
C HIS A 52 10.36 5.60 -1.03
N ALA A 53 9.71 6.47 -1.79
CA ALA A 53 8.39 6.25 -2.36
C ALA A 53 8.51 6.17 -3.88
N VAL A 54 8.15 5.03 -4.45
CA VAL A 54 8.35 4.75 -5.89
C VAL A 54 7.01 4.57 -6.55
N ASP A 55 6.81 5.24 -7.68
CA ASP A 55 5.67 4.98 -8.58
C ASP A 55 6.06 5.25 -10.04
N SER A 56 5.36 4.60 -10.97
CA SER A 56 5.51 4.82 -12.41
C SER A 56 4.65 5.97 -12.93
N ASP A 57 3.70 6.47 -12.13
CA ASP A 57 2.87 7.61 -12.50
C ASP A 57 3.40 8.91 -11.90
N GLU A 58 4.04 9.74 -12.74
CA GLU A 58 4.56 11.05 -12.35
C GLU A 58 3.47 11.98 -11.78
N THR A 59 2.23 11.88 -12.24
CA THR A 59 1.13 12.72 -11.77
C THR A 59 0.78 12.40 -10.32
N LEU A 60 0.77 11.12 -9.96
CA LEU A 60 0.52 10.69 -8.58
C LEU A 60 1.69 11.12 -7.66
N LEU A 61 2.92 11.00 -8.14
CA LEU A 61 4.11 11.44 -7.39
C LEU A 61 4.11 12.95 -7.14
N ARG A 62 3.75 13.77 -8.11
CA ARG A 62 3.62 15.24 -7.90
C ARG A 62 2.63 15.55 -6.78
N GLN A 63 1.53 14.81 -6.68
CA GLN A 63 0.58 14.98 -5.58
C GLN A 63 1.15 14.53 -4.24
N LEU A 64 1.96 13.47 -4.21
CA LEU A 64 2.67 13.05 -3.02
C LEU A 64 3.71 14.12 -2.61
N ASP A 65 4.49 14.67 -3.53
CA ASP A 65 5.45 15.74 -3.27
C ASP A 65 4.81 16.96 -2.62
N GLU A 66 3.63 17.38 -3.11
CA GLU A 66 2.87 18.45 -2.47
C GLU A 66 2.52 18.13 -1.01
N LYS A 67 2.10 16.89 -0.73
CA LYS A 67 1.76 16.45 0.64
C LYS A 67 3.01 16.40 1.52
N ILE A 68 4.15 15.96 0.98
CA ILE A 68 5.43 15.94 1.67
C ILE A 68 5.83 17.35 2.09
N ILE A 69 5.74 18.33 1.18
CA ILE A 69 6.05 19.74 1.47
C ILE A 69 5.09 20.31 2.51
N LYS A 70 3.77 20.14 2.31
CA LYS A 70 2.73 20.63 3.23
C LYS A 70 2.89 20.06 4.64
N SER A 71 3.35 18.81 4.75
CA SER A 71 3.56 18.10 6.01
C SER A 71 4.98 18.28 6.59
N ARG A 72 5.86 19.06 5.93
CA ARG A 72 7.26 19.27 6.31
C ARG A 72 8.09 17.99 6.42
N LEU A 73 7.82 17.02 5.54
CA LEU A 73 8.46 15.70 5.53
C LEU A 73 9.60 15.56 4.50
N SER A 74 9.98 16.65 3.82
CA SER A 74 10.98 16.64 2.73
C SER A 74 12.39 16.20 3.13
N LYS A 75 12.68 16.09 4.43
CA LYS A 75 13.95 15.53 4.94
C LYS A 75 13.89 14.01 5.20
N ARG A 76 12.69 13.42 5.11
CA ARG A 76 12.43 12.04 5.48
C ARG A 76 11.85 11.20 4.35
N ILE A 77 11.09 11.82 3.44
CA ILE A 77 10.46 11.12 2.32
C ILE A 77 11.06 11.63 1.02
N PHE A 78 11.51 10.70 0.18
CA PHE A 78 12.06 10.95 -1.15
C PHE A 78 11.26 10.16 -2.18
N THR A 79 10.82 10.84 -3.24
CA THR A 79 10.03 10.25 -4.33
C THR A 79 10.91 9.90 -5.52
N PHE A 80 10.60 8.78 -6.18
CA PHE A 80 11.32 8.32 -7.36
C PHE A 80 10.31 7.89 -8.44
N HIS A 81 10.37 8.55 -9.59
CA HIS A 81 9.58 8.20 -10.76
C HIS A 81 10.27 7.04 -11.50
N GLN A 82 9.87 5.80 -11.16
CA GLN A 82 10.47 4.58 -11.70
C GLN A 82 9.44 3.46 -11.79
N SER A 83 9.62 2.59 -12.79
CA SER A 83 8.88 1.32 -12.87
C SER A 83 9.40 0.33 -11.84
N ILE A 84 8.50 -0.41 -11.19
CA ILE A 84 8.90 -1.48 -10.26
C ILE A 84 9.76 -2.57 -10.92
N PHE A 85 9.66 -2.74 -12.24
CA PHE A 85 10.46 -3.73 -12.97
C PHE A 85 11.88 -3.26 -13.30
N GLU A 86 12.12 -1.96 -13.19
CA GLU A 86 13.37 -1.31 -13.61
C GLU A 86 14.01 -0.53 -12.46
N ILE A 87 13.54 -0.70 -11.22
CA ILE A 87 14.13 0.01 -10.10
C ILE A 87 15.58 -0.45 -9.97
N ASP A 88 16.52 0.45 -10.24
CA ASP A 88 17.95 0.25 -10.03
C ASP A 88 18.28 0.31 -8.53
N LEU A 89 17.79 -0.72 -7.83
CA LEU A 89 17.94 -0.91 -6.38
C LEU A 89 19.24 -1.64 -6.04
N SER A 90 20.16 -1.74 -7.01
CA SER A 90 21.37 -2.56 -6.91
C SER A 90 22.35 -2.07 -5.83
N SER A 91 22.18 -0.86 -5.31
CA SER A 91 23.08 -0.28 -4.31
C SER A 91 22.58 -0.30 -2.86
N GLN A 92 21.29 -0.56 -2.61
CA GLN A 92 20.71 -0.44 -1.26
C GLN A 92 19.72 -1.56 -0.95
N LEU A 93 19.79 -2.07 0.29
CA LEU A 93 18.82 -3.01 0.84
C LEU A 93 17.93 -2.32 1.86
N TYR A 94 16.63 -2.59 1.80
CA TYR A 94 15.61 -1.98 2.65
C TYR A 94 15.32 -2.83 3.89
N ASP A 95 15.11 -2.16 5.03
CA ASP A 95 14.66 -2.78 6.27
C ASP A 95 13.18 -3.17 6.18
N ILE A 96 12.38 -2.31 5.55
CA ILE A 96 10.94 -2.51 5.35
C ILE A 96 10.60 -2.21 3.90
N VAL A 97 9.79 -3.08 3.29
CA VAL A 97 9.11 -2.81 2.02
C VAL A 97 7.61 -2.86 2.26
N LEU A 98 6.87 -1.88 1.76
CA LEU A 98 5.41 -1.85 1.73
C LEU A 98 4.94 -1.99 0.28
N ALA A 99 3.98 -2.87 0.04
CA ALA A 99 3.21 -2.91 -1.20
C ALA A 99 1.71 -2.94 -0.87
N GLU A 100 1.00 -1.86 -1.16
CA GLU A 100 -0.44 -1.74 -0.93
C GLU A 100 -1.18 -1.58 -2.26
N GLY A 101 -2.04 -2.54 -2.60
CA GLY A 101 -2.83 -2.51 -3.85
C GLY A 101 -2.00 -2.59 -5.13
N LEU A 102 -0.74 -3.02 -5.04
CA LEU A 102 0.17 -3.17 -6.18
C LEU A 102 0.24 -4.62 -6.70
N LEU A 103 0.22 -5.60 -5.80
CA LEU A 103 0.51 -6.99 -6.17
C LEU A 103 -0.59 -7.64 -7.01
N ASN A 104 -1.83 -7.18 -6.91
CA ASN A 104 -2.93 -7.51 -7.81
C ASN A 104 -2.71 -6.99 -9.24
N ILE A 105 -1.90 -5.95 -9.43
CA ILE A 105 -1.59 -5.39 -10.76
C ILE A 105 -0.41 -6.13 -11.39
N ILE A 106 0.67 -6.33 -10.64
CA ILE A 106 1.92 -6.88 -11.18
C ILE A 106 2.06 -8.40 -11.03
N GLY A 107 1.18 -9.01 -10.25
CA GLY A 107 1.22 -10.42 -9.86
C GLY A 107 1.99 -10.66 -8.55
N PHE A 108 1.35 -11.40 -7.64
CA PHE A 108 1.87 -11.68 -6.29
C PHE A 108 3.26 -12.35 -6.29
N GLN A 109 3.43 -13.41 -7.09
CA GLN A 109 4.71 -14.12 -7.22
C GLN A 109 5.83 -13.19 -7.73
N LYS A 110 5.53 -12.36 -8.74
CA LYS A 110 6.49 -11.42 -9.33
C LYS A 110 6.90 -10.36 -8.30
N GLY A 111 5.94 -9.86 -7.52
CA GLY A 111 6.19 -8.96 -6.39
C GLY A 111 7.14 -9.55 -5.36
N LEU A 112 6.87 -10.78 -4.89
CA LEU A 112 7.76 -11.50 -3.96
C LEU A 112 9.18 -11.64 -4.53
N GLN A 113 9.32 -11.98 -5.81
CA GLN A 113 10.63 -12.12 -6.45
C GLN A 113 11.41 -10.81 -6.50
N ILE A 114 10.74 -9.69 -6.81
CA ILE A 114 11.37 -8.36 -6.85
C ILE A 114 11.80 -7.96 -5.45
N VAL A 115 10.88 -8.00 -4.49
CA VAL A 115 11.12 -7.56 -3.12
C VAL A 115 12.21 -8.39 -2.44
N ARG A 116 12.28 -9.71 -2.71
CA ARG A 116 13.31 -10.58 -2.12
C ARG A 116 14.74 -10.17 -2.48
N LYS A 117 14.96 -9.53 -3.64
CA LYS A 117 16.29 -9.06 -4.08
C LYS A 117 16.75 -7.78 -3.38
N ILE A 118 15.81 -6.99 -2.86
CA ILE A 118 16.05 -5.61 -2.41
C ILE A 118 15.81 -5.45 -0.91
N ILE A 119 15.22 -6.44 -0.26
CA ILE A 119 14.98 -6.45 1.18
C ILE A 119 16.14 -7.13 1.91
N LYS A 120 16.55 -6.53 3.03
CA LYS A 120 17.58 -7.10 3.92
C LYS A 120 17.15 -8.46 4.44
N ASP A 121 18.13 -9.27 4.82
CA ASP A 121 17.87 -10.44 5.64
C ASP A 121 17.29 -10.02 6.98
N ASN A 122 16.27 -10.73 7.44
CA ASN A 122 15.42 -10.36 8.58
C ASN A 122 14.62 -9.05 8.41
N GLY A 123 14.63 -8.43 7.22
CA GLY A 123 13.78 -7.30 6.88
C GLY A 123 12.32 -7.71 6.69
N TYR A 124 11.43 -6.72 6.77
CA TYR A 124 9.98 -6.93 6.77
C TYR A 124 9.30 -6.51 5.47
N PHE A 125 8.47 -7.37 4.92
CA PHE A 125 7.62 -7.06 3.77
C PHE A 125 6.17 -6.99 4.22
N ILE A 126 5.59 -5.79 4.20
CA ILE A 126 4.19 -5.55 4.47
C ILE A 126 3.44 -5.54 3.13
N ILE A 127 2.42 -6.39 3.02
CA ILE A 127 1.58 -6.49 1.84
C ILE A 127 0.15 -6.20 2.25
N HIS A 128 -0.54 -5.30 1.57
CA HIS A 128 -2.00 -5.18 1.58
C HIS A 128 -2.52 -5.51 0.18
N ASP A 129 -3.26 -6.60 0.05
CA ASP A 129 -3.68 -7.15 -1.24
C ASP A 129 -5.08 -7.76 -1.15
N GLU A 130 -5.68 -8.09 -2.29
CA GLU A 130 -6.97 -8.80 -2.31
C GLU A 130 -6.90 -10.15 -1.58
N PHE A 131 -8.00 -10.58 -0.97
CA PHE A 131 -8.04 -11.88 -0.28
C PHE A 131 -8.09 -13.08 -1.25
N ALA A 132 -8.40 -12.84 -2.52
CA ALA A 132 -8.49 -13.88 -3.54
C ALA A 132 -7.21 -14.74 -3.60
N LYS A 133 -7.39 -16.05 -3.84
CA LYS A 133 -6.30 -17.04 -3.96
C LYS A 133 -5.37 -17.11 -2.74
N HIS A 134 -5.90 -16.89 -1.53
CA HIS A 134 -5.15 -16.91 -0.29
C HIS A 134 -4.22 -18.13 -0.15
N GLU A 135 -4.72 -19.34 -0.38
CA GLU A 135 -3.94 -20.58 -0.26
C GLU A 135 -2.73 -20.62 -1.21
N GLU A 136 -2.90 -20.16 -2.45
CA GLU A 136 -1.80 -20.04 -3.42
C GLU A 136 -0.77 -19.01 -2.96
N LYS A 137 -1.22 -17.89 -2.39
CA LYS A 137 -0.34 -16.85 -1.82
C LYS A 137 0.50 -17.39 -0.66
N LEU A 138 -0.07 -18.22 0.22
CA LEU A 138 0.65 -18.86 1.32
C LEU A 138 1.77 -19.79 0.83
N ILE A 139 1.50 -20.61 -0.20
CA ILE A 139 2.50 -21.49 -0.82
C ILE A 139 3.65 -20.65 -1.42
N LEU A 140 3.31 -19.54 -2.09
CA LEU A 140 4.31 -18.64 -2.65
C LEU A 140 5.15 -17.98 -1.55
N ILE A 141 4.54 -17.47 -0.48
CA ILE A 141 5.25 -16.87 0.67
C ILE A 141 6.31 -17.85 1.22
N ASP A 142 5.93 -19.11 1.45
CA ASP A 142 6.86 -20.13 1.96
C ASP A 142 7.97 -20.48 0.96
N SER A 143 7.62 -20.70 -0.32
CA SER A 143 8.61 -21.02 -1.37
C SER A 143 9.66 -19.92 -1.54
N TYR A 144 9.28 -18.66 -1.34
CA TYR A 144 10.16 -17.50 -1.33
C TYR A 144 10.80 -17.23 0.04
N LYS A 145 10.77 -18.19 0.98
CA LYS A 145 11.45 -18.14 2.29
C LYS A 145 11.13 -16.88 3.10
N TYR A 146 9.85 -16.55 3.16
CA TYR A 146 9.32 -15.57 4.09
C TYR A 146 8.61 -16.28 5.25
N LYS A 147 8.87 -15.80 6.47
CA LYS A 147 8.08 -16.18 7.64
C LYS A 147 6.91 -15.21 7.77
N ILE A 148 5.71 -15.73 7.96
CA ILE A 148 4.55 -14.91 8.31
C ILE A 148 4.64 -14.54 9.79
N ILE A 149 4.72 -13.24 10.08
CA ILE A 149 4.74 -12.69 11.44
C ILE A 149 3.32 -12.41 11.91
N ASP A 150 2.49 -11.86 11.03
CA ASP A 150 1.06 -11.69 11.24
C ASP A 150 0.33 -11.70 9.89
N SER A 151 -0.94 -12.05 9.91
CA SER A 151 -1.86 -11.87 8.78
C SER A 151 -3.27 -11.62 9.29
N PHE A 152 -4.00 -10.73 8.61
CA PHE A 152 -5.37 -10.43 8.99
C PHE A 152 -6.21 -9.92 7.83
N ILE A 153 -7.46 -10.35 7.80
CA ILE A 153 -8.44 -10.02 6.77
C ILE A 153 -9.12 -8.70 7.14
N ILE A 154 -9.38 -7.89 6.11
CA ILE A 154 -10.32 -6.76 6.15
C ILE A 154 -11.54 -7.21 5.34
N ASP A 155 -12.64 -7.43 6.05
CA ASP A 155 -13.88 -7.94 5.47
C ASP A 155 -14.64 -6.87 4.69
N GLU A 156 -15.65 -7.32 3.95
CA GLU A 156 -16.46 -6.46 3.09
C GLU A 156 -17.19 -5.38 3.88
N LYS A 157 -17.60 -5.68 5.12
CA LYS A 157 -18.33 -4.73 5.98
C LYS A 157 -17.41 -3.59 6.41
N THR A 158 -16.16 -3.89 6.69
CA THR A 158 -15.13 -2.93 7.03
C THR A 158 -14.81 -2.05 5.83
N TRP A 159 -14.66 -2.64 4.64
CA TRP A 159 -14.48 -1.88 3.39
C TRP A 159 -15.62 -0.90 3.12
N TRP A 160 -16.87 -1.29 3.34
CA TRP A 160 -17.99 -0.36 3.23
C TRP A 160 -17.92 0.75 4.26
N LYS A 161 -17.82 0.38 5.54
CA LYS A 161 -17.86 1.30 6.67
C LYS A 161 -16.77 2.35 6.58
N ASP A 162 -15.54 1.92 6.31
CA ASP A 162 -14.36 2.78 6.40
C ASP A 162 -14.00 3.42 5.06
N TYR A 163 -14.34 2.85 3.91
CA TYR A 163 -13.95 3.39 2.59
C TYR A 163 -15.14 3.74 1.69
N TYR A 164 -15.93 2.77 1.22
CA TYR A 164 -16.92 3.01 0.15
C TYR A 164 -18.04 3.97 0.58
N LYS A 165 -18.50 3.89 1.83
CA LYS A 165 -19.49 4.83 2.36
C LYS A 165 -18.99 6.28 2.31
N CYS A 166 -17.75 6.51 2.76
CA CYS A 166 -17.11 7.83 2.68
C CYS A 166 -17.02 8.31 1.22
N LEU A 167 -16.62 7.41 0.32
CA LEU A 167 -16.43 7.74 -1.09
C LEU A 167 -17.76 8.15 -1.74
N GLU A 168 -18.82 7.37 -1.51
CA GLU A 168 -20.18 7.65 -1.98
C GLU A 168 -20.71 8.98 -1.45
N GLU A 169 -20.62 9.21 -0.13
CA GLU A 169 -21.11 10.45 0.50
C GLU A 169 -20.34 11.67 -0.03
N LYS A 170 -19.01 11.59 -0.15
CA LYS A 170 -18.19 12.71 -0.63
C LYS A 170 -18.46 13.02 -2.10
N ILE A 171 -18.56 12.00 -2.96
CA ILE A 171 -18.93 12.20 -4.37
C ILE A 171 -20.34 12.79 -4.46
N SER A 172 -21.30 12.33 -3.62
CA SER A 172 -22.67 12.85 -3.63
C SER A 172 -22.76 14.37 -3.41
N LEU A 173 -21.83 14.94 -2.63
CA LEU A 173 -21.75 16.36 -2.29
C LEU A 173 -21.03 17.23 -3.32
N VAL A 174 -20.41 16.64 -4.34
CA VAL A 174 -19.77 17.41 -5.41
C VAL A 174 -20.86 17.99 -6.31
N ASP A 175 -20.86 19.32 -6.46
CA ASP A 175 -21.71 20.06 -7.38
C ASP A 175 -20.92 20.31 -8.68
N ASP A 176 -20.80 19.26 -9.49
CA ASP A 176 -20.07 19.26 -10.77
C ASP A 176 -21.00 18.73 -11.87
N ILE A 177 -21.19 19.53 -12.92
CA ILE A 177 -22.00 19.19 -14.09
C ILE A 177 -21.52 17.86 -14.72
N ASN A 178 -20.20 17.59 -14.64
CA ASN A 178 -19.55 16.40 -15.17
C ASN A 178 -19.13 15.43 -14.05
N LYS A 179 -19.81 15.46 -12.89
CA LYS A 179 -19.50 14.58 -11.76
C LYS A 179 -19.44 13.10 -12.14
N SER A 180 -20.39 12.63 -12.95
CA SER A 180 -20.43 11.23 -13.38
C SER A 180 -19.22 10.85 -14.22
N ASP A 181 -18.73 11.76 -15.07
CA ASP A 181 -17.54 11.52 -15.90
C ASP A 181 -16.26 11.61 -15.04
N THR A 182 -16.21 12.59 -14.13
CA THR A 182 -15.05 12.83 -13.26
C THR A 182 -14.81 11.68 -12.28
N TYR A 183 -15.87 11.06 -11.77
CA TYR A 183 -15.82 9.99 -10.77
C TYR A 183 -16.36 8.66 -11.30
N GLU A 184 -16.33 8.45 -12.63
CA GLU A 184 -16.92 7.29 -13.28
C GLU A 184 -16.36 5.97 -12.70
N ASN A 185 -15.03 5.92 -12.50
CA ASN A 185 -14.35 4.73 -11.99
C ASN A 185 -14.73 4.45 -10.52
N GLU A 186 -14.77 5.47 -9.67
CA GLU A 186 -15.18 5.35 -8.28
C GLU A 186 -16.64 4.89 -8.14
N LEU A 187 -17.53 5.44 -8.97
CA LEU A 187 -18.94 5.07 -8.98
C LEU A 187 -19.14 3.62 -9.45
N LYS A 188 -18.43 3.19 -10.51
CA LYS A 188 -18.41 1.78 -10.96
C LYS A 188 -17.89 0.84 -9.87
N GLU A 189 -16.86 1.24 -9.13
CA GLU A 189 -16.31 0.47 -8.03
C GLU A 189 -17.33 0.31 -6.89
N ILE A 190 -18.00 1.40 -6.49
CA ILE A 190 -19.08 1.38 -5.48
C ILE A 190 -20.25 0.50 -5.93
N GLU A 191 -20.69 0.60 -7.19
CA GLU A 191 -21.75 -0.26 -7.71
C GLU A 191 -21.34 -1.74 -7.72
N SER A 192 -20.10 -2.03 -8.08
CA SER A 192 -19.57 -3.39 -8.08
C SER A 192 -19.55 -3.96 -6.67
N TYR A 193 -19.13 -3.16 -5.68
CA TYR A 193 -19.24 -3.50 -4.27
C TYR A 193 -20.69 -3.84 -3.89
N LYS A 194 -21.65 -2.96 -4.21
CA LYS A 194 -23.06 -3.17 -3.85
C LYS A 194 -23.65 -4.43 -4.47
N LYS A 195 -23.25 -4.77 -5.70
CA LYS A 195 -23.69 -5.98 -6.40
C LYS A 195 -23.11 -7.25 -5.78
N GLN A 196 -21.83 -7.24 -5.41
CA GLN A 196 -21.11 -8.42 -4.93
C GLN A 196 -20.16 -8.09 -3.75
N PRO A 197 -20.69 -7.75 -2.56
CA PRO A 197 -19.86 -7.28 -1.44
C PRO A 197 -18.79 -8.29 -1.01
N HIS A 198 -19.11 -9.59 -1.06
CA HIS A 198 -18.21 -10.68 -0.65
C HIS A 198 -16.91 -10.78 -1.48
N LEU A 199 -16.83 -10.12 -2.64
CA LEU A 199 -15.60 -10.06 -3.42
C LEU A 199 -14.65 -8.95 -2.93
N PHE A 200 -15.14 -8.03 -2.11
CA PHE A 200 -14.38 -6.90 -1.58
C PHE A 200 -13.82 -7.21 -0.20
N CYS A 201 -13.01 -8.26 -0.16
CA CYS A 201 -12.22 -8.64 1.00
C CYS A 201 -10.74 -8.48 0.65
N SER A 202 -9.98 -7.92 1.58
CA SER A 202 -8.52 -7.79 1.44
C SER A 202 -7.81 -8.41 2.64
N ILE A 203 -6.49 -8.53 2.54
CA ILE A 203 -5.66 -9.12 3.57
C ILE A 203 -4.36 -8.35 3.70
N TYR A 204 -3.94 -8.16 4.94
CA TYR A 204 -2.57 -7.78 5.26
C TYR A 204 -1.73 -9.04 5.53
N TYR A 205 -0.52 -9.06 4.98
CA TYR A 205 0.55 -9.94 5.42
C TYR A 205 1.70 -9.10 5.96
N VAL A 206 2.18 -9.45 7.15
CA VAL A 206 3.46 -8.96 7.67
C VAL A 206 4.44 -10.11 7.58
N LEU A 207 5.36 -10.02 6.63
CA LEU A 207 6.33 -11.06 6.32
C LEU A 207 7.71 -10.66 6.80
N GLN A 208 8.53 -11.63 7.20
CA GLN A 208 9.95 -11.42 7.49
C GLN A 208 10.80 -12.30 6.57
N LYS A 209 11.73 -11.70 5.82
CA LYS A 209 12.66 -12.44 4.97
C LYS A 209 13.58 -13.28 5.85
N GLN A 210 13.57 -14.60 5.65
CA GLN A 210 14.55 -15.47 6.32
C GLN A 210 15.89 -15.39 5.59
N ALA A 211 16.98 -15.26 6.36
CA ALA A 211 18.34 -15.45 5.86
C ALA A 211 18.47 -16.88 5.29
N ILE A 212 19.19 -17.02 4.18
CA ILE A 212 19.54 -18.32 3.59
C ILE A 212 20.86 -18.79 4.19
#